data_AF-A0A8K0J9G4-F1
#
_entry.id   AF-A0A8K0J9G4-F1
#
_cell.length_a   1.000
_cell.length_b   1.000
_cell.length_c   1.000
_cell.angle_alpha   90.00
_cell.angle_beta   90.00
_cell.angle_gamma   90.00
#
_symmetry.space_group_name_H-M   'P 1'
#
loop_
_entity.id
_entity.type
_entity.pdbx_description
1 polymer ?
#
loop_
_entity_poly.entity_id
_entity_poly.type
_entity_poly.pdbx_seq_one_letter_code
_entity_poly.pdbx_strand_id
1 'polypeptide(L)'
;MSLTARIALDGDDGREPEDYFSASLGVIFPDDVTCQHGDAEQSLVYTSPNLPKPLHLALADPADDADRRLFSHHLWNSSLLLAELVEGHSLGAADGQDVVGKAALFDVRGR
;
A
#
# COMPACT_ATOMS: atom_id res chain seq x y z
N MET A 1 16.03 -13.01 6.53
CA MET A 1 16.00 -11.59 6.11
C MET A 1 14.66 -11.00 6.51
N SER A 2 14.64 -9.77 7.02
CA SER A 2 13.40 -9.08 7.38
C SER A 2 12.55 -8.80 6.13
N LEU A 3 11.22 -8.86 6.26
CA LEU A 3 10.29 -8.47 5.18
C LEU A 3 10.49 -7.01 4.77
N THR A 4 10.83 -6.14 5.73
CA THR A 4 11.09 -4.72 5.51
C THR A 4 12.29 -4.45 4.61
N ALA A 5 13.23 -5.39 4.49
CA ALA A 5 14.39 -5.25 3.61
C ALA A 5 14.03 -5.37 2.11
N ARG A 6 12.78 -5.72 1.79
CA ARG A 6 12.27 -5.88 0.41
C ARG A 6 11.34 -4.74 -0.02
N ILE A 7 11.20 -3.72 0.84
CA ILE A 7 10.41 -2.53 0.59
C ILE A 7 11.33 -1.47 0.01
N ALA A 8 10.95 -0.92 -1.14
CA ALA A 8 11.54 0.28 -1.72
C ALA A 8 10.47 1.37 -1.79
N LEU A 9 10.88 2.63 -1.67
CA LEU A 9 10.03 3.78 -1.99
C LEU A 9 10.06 3.99 -3.51
N ASP A 10 8.90 4.28 -4.08
CA ASP A 10 8.70 4.56 -5.50
C ASP A 10 7.91 5.88 -5.61
N GLY A 11 8.57 6.90 -6.14
CA GLY A 11 8.14 8.30 -6.12
C GLY A 11 9.35 9.23 -6.25
N ASP A 12 9.11 10.49 -6.62
CA ASP A 12 10.18 11.49 -6.66
C ASP A 12 10.68 11.78 -5.24
N ASP A 13 11.99 11.94 -5.06
CA ASP A 13 12.58 12.33 -3.77
C ASP A 13 12.46 13.85 -3.57
N GLY A 14 11.49 14.49 -4.25
CA GLY A 14 11.17 15.92 -4.33
C GLY A 14 10.69 16.52 -3.01
N ARG A 15 11.19 15.99 -1.89
CA ARG A 15 10.99 16.50 -0.55
C ARG A 15 11.39 17.96 -0.51
N GLU A 16 10.42 18.80 -0.23
CA GLU A 16 10.67 20.21 0.01
C GLU A 16 11.20 20.39 1.46
N PRO A 17 11.91 21.49 1.77
CA PRO A 17 12.39 21.76 3.13
C PRO A 17 11.33 21.62 4.23
N GLU A 18 10.08 21.90 3.89
CA GLU A 18 8.88 21.83 4.73
C GLU A 18 8.55 20.39 5.13
N ASP A 19 8.83 19.41 4.28
CA ASP A 19 8.59 18.00 4.54
C ASP A 19 9.52 17.47 5.65
N TYR A 20 10.78 17.91 5.64
CA TYR A 20 11.74 17.59 6.70
C TYR A 20 11.30 18.19 8.04
N PHE A 21 10.79 19.42 8.02
CA PHE A 21 10.24 20.05 9.22
C PHE A 21 9.01 19.29 9.72
N SER A 22 8.06 18.97 8.83
CA SER A 22 6.84 18.22 9.15
C SER A 22 7.14 16.86 9.77
N ALA A 23 8.06 16.08 9.18
CA ALA A 23 8.48 14.79 9.71
C ALA A 23 9.14 14.89 11.10
N SER A 24 9.80 16.02 11.41
CA SER A 24 10.43 16.24 12.72
C SER A 24 9.44 16.57 13.84
N LEU A 25 8.22 17.03 13.52
CA LEU A 25 7.24 17.43 14.53
C LEU A 25 6.82 16.29 15.44
N GLY A 26 6.77 15.05 14.94
CA GLY A 26 6.51 13.87 15.77
C GLY A 26 7.57 13.55 16.83
N VAL A 27 8.78 14.12 16.68
CA VAL A 27 9.85 14.00 17.68
C VAL A 27 9.77 15.13 18.72
N ILE A 28 9.36 16.33 18.32
CA ILE A 28 9.37 17.53 19.16
C ILE A 28 8.06 17.67 19.95
N PHE A 29 6.95 17.18 19.40
CA PHE A 29 5.61 17.19 20.00
C PHE A 29 5.08 15.75 20.11
N PRO A 30 5.60 14.95 21.05
CA PRO A 30 5.26 13.52 21.15
C PRO A 30 3.80 13.25 21.55
N ASP A 31 3.12 14.26 22.10
CA ASP A 31 1.72 14.19 22.51
C ASP A 31 0.74 14.50 21.35
N ASP A 32 1.23 15.01 20.23
CA ASP A 32 0.42 15.32 19.06
C ASP A 32 0.27 14.12 18.12
N VAL A 33 -0.92 13.99 17.52
CA VAL A 33 -1.17 12.97 16.51
C VAL A 33 -0.54 13.41 15.20
N THR A 34 0.51 12.72 14.77
CA THR A 34 1.13 12.90 13.45
C THR A 34 0.28 12.27 12.36
N CYS A 35 0.31 12.81 11.13
CA CYS A 35 -0.23 12.13 9.97
C CYS A 35 0.52 10.81 9.76
N GLN A 36 -0.14 9.69 10.08
CA GLN A 36 0.37 8.33 9.87
C GLN A 36 -0.13 7.70 8.56
N HIS A 37 -1.07 8.35 7.88
CA HIS A 37 -1.36 7.98 6.51
C HIS A 37 -0.15 8.36 5.67
N GLY A 38 0.22 7.51 4.71
CA GLY A 38 1.34 7.78 3.81
C GLY A 38 1.18 9.09 3.03
N ASP A 39 2.12 9.34 2.14
CA ASP A 39 2.05 10.46 1.21
C ASP A 39 1.42 9.98 -0.11
N ALA A 40 0.61 10.82 -0.75
CA ALA A 40 0.01 10.54 -2.05
C ALA A 40 1.08 10.43 -3.15
N GLU A 41 2.19 11.16 -2.99
CA GLU A 41 3.30 11.18 -3.94
C GLU A 41 4.32 10.06 -3.68
N GLN A 42 4.20 9.32 -2.57
CA GLN A 42 5.11 8.23 -2.22
C GLN A 42 4.37 6.90 -2.18
N SER A 43 4.68 6.04 -3.16
CA SER A 43 4.23 4.66 -3.15
C SER A 43 5.32 3.72 -2.62
N LEU A 44 4.93 2.53 -2.17
CA LEU A 44 5.83 1.49 -1.69
C LEU A 44 5.82 0.33 -2.67
N VAL A 45 7.00 -0.15 -3.04
CA VAL A 45 7.19 -1.34 -3.86
C VAL A 45 7.73 -2.46 -3.01
N TYR A 46 6.97 -3.54 -2.88
CA TYR A 46 7.39 -4.75 -2.21
C TYR A 46 7.80 -5.83 -3.23
N THR A 47 9.07 -6.20 -3.22
CA THR A 47 9.61 -7.24 -4.11
C THR A 47 9.59 -8.60 -3.42
N SER A 48 8.54 -9.39 -3.70
CA SER A 48 8.43 -10.76 -3.20
C SER A 48 9.33 -11.72 -4.00
N PRO A 49 10.04 -12.66 -3.35
CA PRO A 49 10.75 -13.73 -4.06
C PRO A 49 9.80 -14.79 -4.64
N ASN A 50 8.54 -14.82 -4.19
CA ASN A 50 7.56 -15.84 -4.57
C ASN A 50 6.52 -15.32 -5.57
N LEU A 51 6.48 -14.01 -5.84
CA LEU A 51 5.56 -13.43 -6.82
C LEU A 51 6.34 -13.02 -8.07
N PRO A 52 5.75 -13.21 -9.26
CA PRO A 52 6.41 -12.87 -10.52
C PRO A 52 6.56 -11.36 -10.74
N LYS A 53 5.75 -10.53 -10.05
CA LYS A 53 5.78 -9.07 -10.13
C LYS A 53 5.82 -8.46 -8.73
N PRO A 54 6.49 -7.30 -8.57
CA PRO A 54 6.42 -6.54 -7.32
C PRO A 54 4.99 -6.11 -7.00
N LEU A 55 4.68 -6.01 -5.71
CA LEU A 55 3.43 -5.42 -5.25
C LEU A 55 3.64 -3.91 -5.08
N HIS A 56 2.82 -3.13 -5.77
CA HIS A 56 2.79 -1.67 -5.60
C HIS A 56 1.69 -1.33 -4.60
N LEU A 57 2.07 -0.67 -3.51
CA LEU A 57 1.19 -0.21 -2.45
C LEU A 57 1.16 1.31 -2.51
N ALA A 58 0.01 1.88 -2.80
CA ALA A 58 -0.21 3.31 -2.83
C ALA A 58 -1.44 3.63 -1.97
N LEU A 59 -1.58 4.90 -1.59
CA LEU A 59 -2.81 5.36 -0.98
C LEU A 59 -3.98 5.22 -1.97
N ALA A 60 -5.17 5.00 -1.43
CA ALA A 60 -6.37 5.14 -2.24
C ALA A 60 -6.48 6.61 -2.70
N ASP A 61 -6.74 6.81 -3.99
CA ASP A 61 -6.93 8.13 -4.61
C ASP A 61 -8.41 8.28 -5.02
N PRO A 62 -9.32 8.60 -4.07
CA PRO A 62 -10.73 8.81 -4.37
C PRO A 62 -10.91 10.15 -5.10
N ALA A 63 -11.15 10.08 -6.40
CA ALA A 63 -11.28 11.24 -7.27
C ALA A 63 -12.53 12.08 -6.96
N ASP A 64 -13.65 11.41 -6.65
CA ASP A 64 -14.95 12.07 -6.42
C ASP A 64 -15.40 12.07 -4.95
N ASP A 65 -16.31 12.98 -4.60
CA ASP A 65 -16.88 13.08 -3.23
C ASP A 65 -17.59 11.79 -2.79
N ALA A 66 -18.18 11.06 -3.74
CA ALA A 66 -18.79 9.77 -3.48
C ALA A 66 -17.75 8.73 -3.04
N ASP A 67 -16.59 8.69 -3.72
CA ASP A 67 -15.51 7.75 -3.44
C ASP A 67 -14.86 8.03 -2.09
N ARG A 68 -14.75 9.31 -1.71
CA ARG A 68 -14.22 9.71 -0.39
C ARG A 68 -15.05 9.16 0.77
N ARG A 69 -16.33 8.85 0.54
CA ARG A 69 -17.22 8.25 1.54
C ARG A 69 -17.09 6.73 1.62
N LEU A 70 -16.34 6.11 0.70
CA LEU A 70 -16.16 4.65 0.59
C LEU A 70 -14.94 4.12 1.34
N PHE A 71 -14.43 4.85 2.35
CA PHE A 71 -13.29 4.40 3.15
C PHE A 71 -13.42 2.94 3.62
N SER A 72 -14.56 2.58 4.23
CA SER A 72 -14.80 1.22 4.73
C SER A 72 -14.82 0.17 3.61
N HIS A 73 -15.25 0.55 2.41
CA HIS A 73 -15.27 -0.35 1.25
C HIS A 73 -13.85 -0.63 0.75
N HIS A 74 -13.00 0.41 0.62
CA HIS A 74 -11.59 0.22 0.27
C HIS A 74 -10.85 -0.61 1.31
N LEU A 75 -11.12 -0.37 2.60
CA LEU A 75 -10.52 -1.13 3.70
C LEU A 75 -10.94 -2.61 3.63
N TRP A 76 -12.23 -2.87 3.44
CA TRP A 76 -12.77 -4.23 3.34
C TRP A 76 -12.19 -4.99 2.13
N ASN A 77 -12.18 -4.36 0.95
CA ASN A 77 -11.64 -4.96 -0.27
C ASN A 77 -10.13 -5.26 -0.14
N SER A 78 -9.37 -4.33 0.44
CA SER A 78 -7.93 -4.52 0.69
C SER A 78 -7.69 -5.68 1.67
N SER A 79 -8.55 -5.84 2.67
CA SER A 79 -8.44 -6.91 3.67
C SER A 79 -8.75 -8.28 3.06
N LEU A 80 -9.74 -8.37 2.18
CA LEU A 80 -10.05 -9.61 1.43
C LEU A 80 -8.89 -10.04 0.52
N LEU A 81 -8.30 -9.09 -0.21
CA LEU A 81 -7.12 -9.36 -1.04
C LEU A 81 -5.95 -9.87 -0.19
N LEU A 82 -5.70 -9.24 0.96
CA LEU A 82 -4.65 -9.69 1.88
C LEU A 82 -4.90 -11.13 2.36
N ALA A 83 -6.15 -11.47 2.72
CA ALA A 83 -6.51 -12.81 3.15
C ALA A 83 -6.25 -13.85 2.04
N GLU A 84 -6.62 -13.54 0.79
CA GLU A 84 -6.37 -14.41 -0.37
C GLU A 84 -4.87 -14.65 -0.60
N LEU A 85 -4.04 -13.61 -0.50
CA LEU A 85 -2.58 -13.74 -0.64
C LEU A 85 -1.96 -14.58 0.48
N VAL A 86 -2.42 -14.41 1.73
CA VAL A 86 -1.96 -15.19 2.88
C VAL A 86 -2.38 -16.66 2.76
N GLU A 87 -3.63 -16.91 2.36
CA GLU A 87 -4.16 -18.27 2.18
C GLU A 87 -3.44 -18.99 1.03
N GLY A 88 -3.28 -18.33 -0.13
CA GLY A 88 -2.55 -18.87 -1.27
C GLY A 88 -1.11 -19.26 -0.92
N HIS A 89 -0.43 -18.44 -0.11
CA HIS A 89 0.90 -18.79 0.39
C HIS A 89 0.86 -19.95 1.40
N SER A 90 -0.12 -19.97 2.30
CA SER A 90 -0.23 -20.99 3.35
C SER A 90 -0.52 -22.39 2.81
N LEU A 91 -1.27 -22.47 1.70
CA LEU A 91 -1.62 -23.73 1.04
C LEU A 91 -0.53 -24.26 0.11
N GLY A 92 0.60 -23.53 -0.02
CA GLY A 92 1.70 -23.93 -0.90
C GLY A 92 1.29 -23.99 -2.37
N ALA A 93 0.28 -23.20 -2.77
CA ALA A 93 -0.12 -23.06 -4.16
C ALA A 93 1.05 -22.45 -4.95
N ALA A 94 1.88 -23.32 -5.50
CA ALA A 94 2.91 -22.98 -6.46
C ALA A 94 2.21 -22.48 -7.74
N ASP A 95 2.79 -21.42 -8.31
CA ASP A 95 2.33 -20.69 -9.48
C ASP A 95 1.10 -19.80 -9.28
N GLY A 96 1.39 -18.54 -8.92
CA GLY A 96 0.52 -17.38 -9.11
C GLY A 96 0.25 -17.04 -10.58
N GLN A 97 0.03 -18.04 -11.44
CA GLN A 97 -0.38 -17.85 -12.83
C GLN A 97 -1.90 -17.68 -12.98
N ASP A 98 -2.72 -18.32 -12.15
CA ASP A 98 -4.19 -18.25 -12.30
C ASP A 98 -4.90 -17.31 -11.31
N VAL A 99 -4.33 -17.07 -10.13
CA VAL A 99 -4.94 -16.15 -9.13
C VAL A 99 -4.61 -14.70 -9.49
N VAL A 100 -3.34 -14.42 -9.85
CA VAL A 100 -2.91 -13.07 -10.24
C VAL A 100 -3.33 -12.73 -11.68
N GLY A 101 -3.56 -13.72 -12.55
CA GLY A 101 -4.12 -13.49 -13.90
C GLY A 101 -5.51 -12.84 -13.88
N LYS A 102 -6.28 -13.06 -12.81
CA LYS A 102 -7.53 -12.33 -12.51
C LYS A 102 -7.31 -11.13 -11.59
N ALA A 103 -6.35 -11.17 -10.66
CA ALA A 103 -6.06 -10.07 -9.74
C ALA A 103 -5.23 -8.92 -10.35
N ALA A 104 -4.69 -9.07 -11.57
CA ALA A 104 -3.99 -8.02 -12.31
C ALA A 104 -4.89 -6.81 -12.65
N LEU A 105 -6.19 -6.90 -12.37
CA LEU A 105 -7.14 -5.82 -12.49
C LEU A 105 -8.06 -5.73 -11.27
N PHE A 106 -7.55 -6.00 -10.06
CA PHE A 106 -8.31 -5.65 -8.85
C PHE A 106 -8.14 -4.16 -8.57
N ASP A 107 -9.00 -3.38 -9.21
CA ASP A 107 -9.12 -1.96 -9.00
C ASP A 107 -9.76 -1.70 -7.63
N VAL A 108 -8.96 -1.23 -6.68
CA VAL A 108 -9.43 -0.87 -5.33
C VAL A 108 -10.41 0.30 -5.40
N ARG A 109 -10.48 1.05 -6.50
CA ARG A 109 -11.36 2.23 -6.67
C ARG A 109 -12.84 1.88 -6.60
N GLY A 110 -13.22 0.62 -6.82
CA GLY A 110 -14.63 0.23 -6.90
C GLY A 110 -15.26 0.80 -8.18
N ARG A 111 -15.89 -0.06 -8.98
CA ARG A 111 -16.59 0.37 -10.19
C ARG A 111 -18.03 0.75 -9.90
#